data_AF-A0A934ENG8-F1
#
_entry.id   AF-A0A934ENG8-F1
#
_cell.length_a   1.000
_cell.length_b   1.000
_cell.length_c   1.000
_cell.angle_alpha   90.00
_cell.angle_beta   90.00
_cell.angle_gamma   90.00
#
_symmetry.space_group_name_H-M   'P 1'
#
loop_
_entity.id
_entity.type
_entity.pdbx_description
1 polymer ?
#
loop_
_entity_poly.entity_id
_entity_poly.type
_entity_poly.pdbx_seq_one_letter_code
_entity_poly.pdbx_strand_id
1 'polypeptide(L)'
;MAEVKVQKITYAGWSNCLQITNSVVDLIVTTDVGPRIIRYGFLGHDNEMCEIKSTMGLSGGDEWRIYGGHRLWHSPEDRIRTYSPDNTAVTILHRLTNTNRSPVELSAWSISAMAPGGKEVVPQTHKDTGLLPNRVMSLWPYSRLNDSRVYFGGKYIILRQDPQIMQPFKFGISNEQGWAVYFNRDHLFVKYYRHDPKAVYPDFGVSYETYTNDSMLEMETLSPLTRLGPFASIEHEEKWELFDNVQMPDDEVELERVLTGIINIAT
;
A
#
# COMPACT_ATOMS: atom_id res chain seq x y z
N MET A 1 17.94 -15.68 17.26
CA MET A 1 17.29 -15.86 15.95
C MET A 1 18.13 -15.15 14.92
N ALA A 2 18.36 -15.74 13.75
CA ALA A 2 19.12 -15.06 12.70
C ALA A 2 18.34 -13.82 12.22
N GLU A 3 19.02 -12.69 12.11
CA GLU A 3 18.43 -11.42 11.69
C GLU A 3 17.96 -11.51 10.24
N VAL A 4 16.71 -11.13 9.98
CA VAL A 4 16.16 -11.05 8.63
C VAL A 4 16.51 -9.68 8.03
N LYS A 5 17.18 -9.68 6.89
CA LYS A 5 17.53 -8.49 6.12
C LYS A 5 16.71 -8.46 4.84
N VAL A 6 16.19 -7.28 4.51
CA VAL A 6 15.46 -7.02 3.26
C VAL A 6 16.18 -5.91 2.52
N GLN A 7 16.59 -6.18 1.29
CA GLN A 7 17.27 -5.21 0.44
C GLN A 7 16.76 -5.29 -0.99
N LYS A 8 16.80 -4.17 -1.69
CA LYS A 8 16.52 -4.13 -3.12
C LYS A 8 17.75 -4.56 -3.91
N ILE A 9 17.54 -5.40 -4.91
CA ILE A 9 18.60 -5.84 -5.83
C ILE A 9 18.06 -5.89 -7.26
N THR A 10 18.98 -5.82 -8.22
CA THR A 10 18.72 -6.32 -9.57
C THR A 10 18.97 -7.82 -9.57
N TYR A 11 18.03 -8.59 -10.11
CA TYR A 11 18.17 -10.04 -10.22
C TYR A 11 17.61 -10.53 -11.54
N ALA A 12 18.35 -11.40 -12.23
CA ALA A 12 17.84 -12.07 -13.42
C ALA A 12 17.28 -11.11 -14.50
N GLY A 13 17.88 -9.93 -14.66
CA GLY A 13 17.46 -8.91 -15.63
C GLY A 13 16.28 -8.03 -15.18
N TRP A 14 15.65 -8.31 -14.04
CA TRP A 14 14.64 -7.44 -13.43
C TRP A 14 15.30 -6.43 -12.50
N SER A 15 14.94 -5.17 -12.68
CA SER A 15 15.51 -4.03 -11.95
C SER A 15 14.90 -3.91 -10.55
N ASN A 16 13.65 -4.34 -10.36
CA ASN A 16 12.93 -4.19 -9.10
C ASN A 16 12.69 -5.54 -8.43
N CYS A 17 13.67 -6.01 -7.67
CA CYS A 17 13.54 -7.20 -6.84
C CYS A 17 13.84 -6.92 -5.36
N LEU A 18 13.10 -7.56 -4.45
CA LEU A 18 13.37 -7.58 -3.01
C LEU A 18 14.07 -8.89 -2.65
N GLN A 19 15.31 -8.81 -2.17
CA GLN A 19 16.01 -9.93 -1.54
C GLN A 19 15.74 -9.93 -0.04
N ILE A 20 15.20 -11.04 0.47
CA ILE A 20 14.97 -11.29 1.88
C ILE A 20 15.91 -12.43 2.30
N THR A 21 16.79 -12.20 3.27
CA THR A 21 17.75 -13.20 3.72
C THR A 21 17.85 -13.25 5.24
N ASN A 22 18.13 -14.43 5.79
CA ASN A 22 18.46 -14.61 7.21
C ASN A 22 19.92 -15.05 7.41
N SER A 23 20.81 -14.75 6.47
CA SER A 23 22.21 -15.22 6.43
C SER A 23 22.43 -16.72 6.19
N VAL A 24 21.37 -17.52 6.10
CA VAL A 24 21.43 -18.95 5.73
C VAL A 24 20.82 -19.18 4.35
N VAL A 25 19.62 -18.62 4.14
CA VAL A 25 18.90 -18.68 2.88
C VAL A 25 18.56 -17.27 2.39
N ASP A 26 18.28 -17.16 1.10
CA ASP A 26 17.74 -15.97 0.49
C ASP A 26 16.50 -16.27 -0.37
N LEU A 27 15.61 -15.29 -0.42
CA LEU A 27 14.39 -15.25 -1.20
C LEU A 27 14.44 -14.00 -2.06
N ILE A 28 14.09 -14.11 -3.33
CA ILE A 28 13.98 -12.93 -4.21
C ILE A 28 12.56 -12.83 -4.71
N VAL A 29 11.92 -11.68 -4.46
CA VAL A 29 10.59 -11.34 -4.96
C VAL A 29 10.72 -10.25 -6.00
N THR A 30 10.37 -10.55 -7.26
CA THR A 30 10.27 -9.50 -8.27
C THR A 30 8.94 -8.76 -8.12
N THR A 31 9.00 -7.43 -8.21
CA THR A 31 7.83 -6.55 -8.26
C THR A 31 7.60 -5.98 -9.67
N ASP A 32 8.48 -6.31 -10.63
CA ASP A 32 8.30 -5.95 -12.03
C ASP A 32 7.21 -6.81 -12.71
N VAL A 33 6.95 -8.01 -12.17
CA VAL A 33 5.89 -8.95 -12.61
C VAL A 33 5.29 -9.67 -11.40
N GLY A 34 3.97 -9.59 -11.25
CA GLY A 34 3.21 -10.14 -10.12
C GLY A 34 3.47 -9.41 -8.81
N PRO A 35 3.36 -10.14 -7.69
CA PRO A 35 4.53 -10.39 -6.86
C PRO A 35 4.89 -11.87 -6.95
N ARG A 36 6.11 -12.17 -7.39
CA ARG A 36 6.57 -13.53 -7.66
C ARG A 36 7.84 -13.81 -6.90
N ILE A 37 7.84 -14.90 -6.12
CA ILE A 37 9.07 -15.43 -5.54
C ILE A 37 9.82 -16.12 -6.68
N ILE A 38 10.83 -15.46 -7.22
CA ILE A 38 11.60 -15.96 -8.36
C ILE A 38 12.81 -16.79 -7.91
N ARG A 39 13.28 -16.58 -6.67
CA ARG A 39 14.34 -17.37 -6.05
C ARG A 39 13.98 -17.75 -4.63
N TYR A 40 14.35 -18.98 -4.28
CA TYR A 40 14.56 -19.42 -2.90
C TYR A 40 15.75 -20.37 -2.88
N GLY A 41 16.80 -20.09 -2.11
CA GLY A 41 17.99 -20.93 -2.08
C GLY A 41 18.91 -20.63 -0.90
N PHE A 42 19.93 -21.46 -0.71
CA PHE A 42 20.97 -21.16 0.28
C PHE A 42 21.83 -20.00 -0.20
N LEU A 43 22.25 -19.14 0.73
CA LEU A 43 23.07 -17.98 0.42
C LEU A 43 24.39 -18.45 -0.22
N GLY A 44 24.70 -17.96 -1.43
CA GLY A 44 25.89 -18.35 -2.19
C GLY A 44 25.77 -19.65 -2.98
N HIS A 45 24.60 -20.29 -3.00
CA HIS A 45 24.32 -21.52 -3.74
C HIS A 45 23.29 -21.31 -4.87
N ASP A 46 23.02 -22.36 -5.63
CA ASP A 46 22.05 -22.34 -6.73
C ASP A 46 20.61 -22.05 -6.22
N ASN A 47 19.75 -21.58 -7.13
CA ASN A 47 18.33 -21.38 -6.86
C ASN A 47 17.62 -22.74 -6.81
N GLU A 48 16.79 -22.98 -5.80
CA GLU A 48 15.95 -24.18 -5.73
C GLU A 48 14.70 -24.06 -6.60
N MET A 49 14.34 -22.83 -7.00
CA MET A 49 13.28 -22.55 -7.97
C MET A 49 13.81 -22.48 -9.40
N CYS A 50 12.91 -22.59 -10.37
CA CYS A 50 13.24 -22.50 -11.79
C CYS A 50 13.20 -21.05 -12.29
N GLU A 51 14.19 -20.67 -13.09
CA GLU A 51 14.22 -19.42 -13.86
C GLU A 51 14.16 -19.75 -15.36
N ILE A 52 13.21 -19.13 -16.05
CA ILE A 52 13.05 -19.35 -17.49
C ILE A 52 13.87 -18.32 -18.26
N LYS A 53 15.07 -18.73 -18.70
CA LYS A 53 16.07 -17.86 -19.36
C LYS A 53 15.53 -16.96 -20.47
N SER A 54 14.60 -17.45 -21.28
CA SER A 54 14.01 -16.68 -22.38
C SER A 54 13.09 -15.54 -21.95
N THR A 55 12.67 -15.52 -20.67
CA THR A 55 11.72 -14.55 -20.12
C THR A 55 12.28 -13.72 -18.97
N MET A 56 13.50 -14.03 -18.53
CA MET A 56 14.22 -13.29 -17.49
C MET A 56 14.36 -11.82 -17.88
N GLY A 57 13.99 -10.93 -16.95
CA GLY A 57 14.04 -9.48 -17.13
C GLY A 57 12.94 -8.89 -18.01
N LEU A 58 12.06 -9.71 -18.61
CA LEU A 58 10.95 -9.20 -19.38
C LEU A 58 9.83 -8.73 -18.43
N SER A 59 9.27 -7.56 -18.70
CA SER A 59 8.09 -6.99 -18.06
C SER A 59 7.13 -6.41 -19.12
N GLY A 60 5.88 -6.13 -18.75
CA GLY A 60 4.88 -5.54 -19.66
C GLY A 60 4.34 -6.47 -20.76
N GLY A 61 3.48 -5.94 -21.62
CA GLY A 61 2.82 -6.66 -22.73
C GLY A 61 1.58 -7.47 -22.35
N ASP A 62 0.84 -7.90 -23.37
CA ASP A 62 -0.54 -8.42 -23.24
C ASP A 62 -0.63 -9.95 -23.22
N GLU A 63 0.50 -10.65 -23.32
CA GLU A 63 0.57 -12.11 -23.34
C GLU A 63 1.15 -12.65 -22.04
N TRP A 64 0.59 -13.77 -21.59
CA TRP A 64 1.14 -14.52 -20.47
C TRP A 64 2.51 -15.12 -20.81
N ARG A 65 3.44 -15.03 -19.84
CA ARG A 65 4.76 -15.65 -19.93
C ARG A 65 5.03 -16.50 -18.71
N ILE A 66 5.69 -17.63 -18.93
CA ILE A 66 6.17 -18.49 -17.86
C ILE A 66 7.54 -17.98 -17.38
N TYR A 67 7.53 -17.14 -16.36
CA TYR A 67 8.78 -16.58 -15.79
C TYR A 67 9.58 -17.57 -14.93
N GLY A 68 8.95 -18.65 -14.47
CA GLY A 68 9.49 -19.54 -13.43
C GLY A 68 9.05 -19.12 -12.02
N GLY A 69 9.73 -19.59 -10.98
CA GLY A 69 9.42 -19.25 -9.59
C GLY A 69 8.04 -19.71 -9.09
N HIS A 70 7.64 -19.23 -7.92
CA HIS A 70 6.34 -19.46 -7.31
C HIS A 70 5.38 -18.30 -7.61
N ARG A 71 4.18 -18.63 -8.13
CA ARG A 71 3.08 -17.69 -8.39
C ARG A 71 1.75 -18.24 -7.92
N LEU A 72 0.77 -17.35 -7.80
CA LEU A 72 -0.62 -17.75 -7.63
C LEU A 72 -1.21 -18.29 -8.95
N TRP A 73 -2.00 -19.36 -8.86
CA TRP A 73 -2.68 -20.00 -9.98
C TRP A 73 -4.18 -20.13 -9.67
N HIS A 74 -5.03 -19.92 -10.67
CA HIS A 74 -6.47 -19.99 -10.52
C HIS A 74 -6.99 -21.37 -10.96
N SER A 75 -7.93 -21.96 -10.20
CA SER A 75 -8.55 -23.26 -10.47
C SER A 75 -10.09 -23.18 -10.40
N PRO A 76 -10.87 -23.97 -11.18
CA PRO A 76 -10.41 -24.84 -12.27
C PRO A 76 -9.72 -24.03 -13.35
N GLU A 77 -8.82 -24.64 -14.12
CA GLU A 77 -8.08 -23.92 -15.16
C GLU A 77 -9.02 -23.44 -16.27
N ASP A 78 -8.81 -22.21 -16.72
CA ASP A 78 -9.56 -21.55 -17.78
C ASP A 78 -8.64 -20.63 -18.58
N ARG A 79 -8.73 -20.71 -19.91
CA ARG A 79 -7.77 -20.05 -20.82
C ARG A 79 -7.73 -18.54 -20.67
N ILE A 80 -8.84 -17.88 -20.32
CA ILE A 80 -8.92 -16.42 -20.27
C ILE A 80 -8.41 -15.91 -18.91
N ARG A 81 -8.92 -16.47 -17.80
CA ARG A 81 -8.59 -15.97 -16.45
C ARG A 81 -7.30 -16.55 -15.86
N THR A 82 -6.82 -17.68 -16.35
CA THR A 82 -5.61 -18.34 -15.80
C THR A 82 -4.33 -17.82 -16.45
N TYR A 83 -4.37 -17.59 -17.77
CA TYR A 83 -3.25 -17.11 -18.57
C TYR A 83 -3.30 -15.60 -18.79
N SER A 84 -3.66 -14.85 -17.75
CA SER A 84 -3.60 -13.39 -17.79
C SER A 84 -2.16 -12.91 -17.54
N PRO A 85 -1.66 -11.90 -18.28
CA PRO A 85 -0.35 -11.29 -18.02
C PRO A 85 -0.30 -10.64 -16.63
N ASP A 86 0.60 -11.09 -15.77
CA ASP A 86 0.83 -10.55 -14.43
C ASP A 86 1.79 -9.35 -14.44
N ASN A 87 1.63 -8.44 -15.41
CA ASN A 87 2.56 -7.32 -15.67
C ASN A 87 2.10 -5.97 -15.11
N THR A 88 0.98 -5.92 -14.38
CA THR A 88 0.35 -4.70 -13.91
C THR A 88 0.21 -4.70 -12.38
N ALA A 89 -0.03 -3.50 -11.84
CA ALA A 89 -0.29 -3.29 -10.42
C ALA A 89 -1.30 -4.30 -9.84
N VAL A 90 -1.08 -4.66 -8.58
CA VAL A 90 -1.92 -5.64 -7.89
C VAL A 90 -3.15 -4.93 -7.32
N THR A 91 -4.33 -5.43 -7.68
CA THR A 91 -5.57 -5.12 -6.99
C THR A 91 -5.78 -6.11 -5.85
N ILE A 92 -6.04 -5.58 -4.66
CA ILE A 92 -6.37 -6.35 -3.46
C ILE A 92 -7.85 -6.14 -3.17
N LEU A 93 -8.61 -7.23 -3.16
CA LEU A 93 -10.03 -7.23 -2.80
C LEU A 93 -10.20 -7.82 -1.40
N HIS A 94 -10.53 -6.96 -0.44
CA HIS A 94 -10.92 -7.38 0.90
C HIS A 94 -12.41 -7.67 0.90
N ARG A 95 -12.82 -8.89 1.28
CA ARG A 95 -14.25 -9.27 1.36
C ARG A 95 -14.60 -9.73 2.76
N LEU A 96 -15.62 -9.10 3.35
CA LEU A 96 -16.22 -9.52 4.62
C LEU A 96 -17.62 -10.07 4.37
N THR A 97 -17.89 -11.30 4.83
CA THR A 97 -19.20 -11.94 4.72
C THR A 97 -19.81 -12.13 6.11
N ASN A 98 -21.05 -11.67 6.31
CA ASN A 98 -21.78 -11.91 7.55
C ASN A 98 -22.28 -13.36 7.59
N THR A 99 -21.66 -14.22 8.39
CA THR A 99 -22.08 -15.62 8.55
C THR A 99 -23.15 -15.82 9.63
N ASN A 100 -23.56 -14.75 10.32
CA ASN A 100 -24.59 -14.80 11.35
C ASN A 100 -25.99 -14.79 10.75
N ARG A 101 -26.98 -15.14 11.59
CA ARG A 101 -28.41 -15.09 11.25
C ARG A 101 -29.07 -13.72 11.44
N SER A 102 -28.36 -12.76 12.02
CA SER A 102 -28.84 -11.40 12.26
C SER A 102 -27.98 -10.38 11.50
N PRO A 103 -28.55 -9.22 11.11
CA PRO A 103 -27.77 -8.15 10.49
C PRO A 103 -26.67 -7.61 11.40
N VAL A 104 -25.55 -7.21 10.81
CA VAL A 104 -24.42 -6.56 11.49
C VAL A 104 -24.07 -5.29 10.74
N GLU A 105 -23.82 -4.20 11.46
CA GLU A 105 -23.29 -2.96 10.89
C GLU A 105 -21.78 -2.94 11.08
N LEU A 106 -21.03 -2.82 9.98
CA LEU A 106 -19.57 -2.89 9.99
C LEU A 106 -18.96 -2.12 8.81
N SER A 107 -17.66 -1.85 8.90
CA SER A 107 -16.83 -1.35 7.79
C SER A 107 -15.66 -2.33 7.60
N ALA A 108 -15.25 -2.57 6.36
CA ALA A 108 -14.00 -3.25 6.07
C ALA A 108 -12.85 -2.25 6.28
N TRP A 109 -11.91 -2.62 7.14
CA TRP A 109 -10.76 -1.80 7.51
C TRP A 109 -9.48 -2.56 7.13
N SER A 110 -8.73 -2.00 6.19
CA SER A 110 -7.48 -2.56 5.71
C SER A 110 -6.30 -1.76 6.25
N ILE A 111 -5.44 -2.44 7.03
CA ILE A 111 -4.28 -1.86 7.69
C ILE A 111 -3.02 -2.36 6.98
N SER A 112 -2.19 -1.43 6.48
CA SER A 112 -0.86 -1.74 5.95
C SER A 112 0.20 -1.18 6.89
N ALA A 113 0.79 -2.04 7.71
CA ALA A 113 1.92 -1.69 8.56
C ALA A 113 3.21 -1.56 7.72
N MET A 114 3.71 -0.33 7.62
CA MET A 114 4.86 0.07 6.83
C MET A 114 6.16 -0.02 7.66
N ALA A 115 7.25 -0.40 6.99
CA ALA A 115 8.56 -0.49 7.60
C ALA A 115 9.02 0.87 8.17
N PRO A 116 9.75 0.91 9.30
CA PRO A 116 10.16 2.16 9.94
C PRO A 116 11.14 3.00 9.10
N GLY A 117 11.25 4.28 9.46
CA GLY A 117 12.19 5.28 8.95
C GLY A 117 11.65 6.17 7.82
N GLY A 118 10.43 5.93 7.35
CA GLY A 118 9.86 6.65 6.22
C GLY A 118 8.97 7.83 6.59
N LYS A 119 8.42 8.46 5.56
CA LYS A 119 7.46 9.56 5.63
C LYS A 119 6.24 9.22 4.81
N GLU A 120 5.08 9.26 5.44
CA GLU A 120 3.79 9.17 4.79
C GLU A 120 3.33 10.55 4.34
N VAL A 121 2.66 10.60 3.20
CA VAL A 121 1.99 11.80 2.68
C VAL A 121 0.53 11.46 2.42
N VAL A 122 -0.36 12.19 3.10
CA VAL A 122 -1.81 12.07 2.98
C VAL A 122 -2.35 13.37 2.38
N PRO A 123 -3.08 13.35 1.26
CA PRO A 123 -3.64 14.55 0.66
C PRO A 123 -4.79 15.11 1.49
N GLN A 124 -4.91 16.44 1.49
CA GLN A 124 -6.04 17.17 2.06
C GLN A 124 -7.07 17.48 0.99
N THR A 125 -8.34 17.65 1.40
CA THR A 125 -9.36 18.16 0.49
C THR A 125 -9.12 19.64 0.16
N HIS A 126 -9.27 19.96 -1.11
CA HIS A 126 -9.10 21.30 -1.69
C HIS A 126 -10.40 21.95 -2.11
N LYS A 127 -11.53 21.33 -1.76
CA LYS A 127 -12.85 21.81 -2.15
C LYS A 127 -13.07 23.25 -1.66
N ASP A 128 -13.33 24.17 -2.58
CA ASP A 128 -13.71 25.54 -2.23
C ASP A 128 -15.18 25.57 -1.79
N THR A 129 -15.39 25.87 -0.53
CA THR A 129 -16.70 25.98 0.13
C THR A 129 -16.98 27.42 0.57
N GLY A 130 -16.17 28.39 0.14
CA GLY A 130 -16.23 29.77 0.58
C GLY A 130 -15.99 29.90 2.09
N LEU A 131 -17.04 30.23 2.84
CA LEU A 131 -16.98 30.41 4.30
C LEU A 131 -17.32 29.15 5.11
N LEU A 132 -17.76 28.07 4.44
CA LEU A 132 -18.15 26.82 5.11
C LEU A 132 -16.94 25.90 5.31
N PRO A 133 -16.94 25.00 6.31
CA PRO A 133 -15.88 24.00 6.45
C PRO A 133 -15.88 23.03 5.27
N ASN A 134 -14.69 22.54 4.88
CA ASN A 134 -14.55 21.54 3.80
C ASN A 134 -13.94 20.21 4.23
N ARG A 135 -13.39 20.07 5.45
CA ARG A 135 -12.80 18.83 5.98
C ARG A 135 -13.12 18.58 7.45
N VAL A 136 -13.10 17.30 7.80
CA VAL A 136 -13.10 16.78 9.17
C VAL A 136 -11.84 15.93 9.36
N MET A 137 -11.23 16.05 10.54
CA MET A 137 -10.11 15.22 10.95
C MET A 137 -10.42 14.60 12.32
N SER A 138 -10.25 13.29 12.42
CA SER A 138 -10.42 12.53 13.66
C SER A 138 -9.10 12.35 14.36
N LEU A 139 -9.09 12.56 15.67
CA LEU A 139 -7.90 12.40 16.52
C LEU A 139 -8.23 11.47 17.67
N TRP A 140 -7.30 10.58 17.97
CA TRP A 140 -7.39 9.69 19.12
C TRP A 140 -6.89 10.39 20.37
N PRO A 141 -7.30 9.97 21.58
CA PRO A 141 -6.95 10.66 22.84
C PRO A 141 -5.45 10.84 23.08
N TYR A 142 -4.62 10.00 22.45
CA TYR A 142 -3.16 10.07 22.54
C TYR A 142 -2.49 10.94 21.46
N SER A 143 -3.24 11.39 20.44
CA SER A 143 -2.74 12.17 19.33
C SER A 143 -2.52 13.62 19.72
N ARG A 144 -1.26 13.96 19.98
CA ARG A 144 -0.86 15.33 20.34
C ARG A 144 -0.73 16.17 19.09
N LEU A 145 -1.50 17.26 19.00
CA LEU A 145 -1.46 18.18 17.85
C LEU A 145 -0.09 18.86 17.64
N ASN A 146 0.75 18.89 18.68
CA ASN A 146 2.12 19.41 18.62
C ASN A 146 3.18 18.29 18.48
N ASP A 147 2.80 17.11 18.01
CA ASP A 147 3.74 16.02 17.73
C ASP A 147 4.71 16.43 16.62
N SER A 148 6.02 16.35 16.90
CA SER A 148 7.08 16.83 16.01
C SER A 148 7.28 15.96 14.76
N ARG A 149 6.60 14.83 14.67
CA ARG A 149 6.57 13.97 13.47
C ARG A 149 5.59 14.45 12.41
N VAL A 150 4.69 15.37 12.77
CA VAL A 150 3.57 15.77 11.91
C VAL A 150 3.82 17.15 11.35
N TYR A 151 3.71 17.26 10.03
CA TYR A 151 3.66 18.53 9.34
C TYR A 151 2.30 18.68 8.66
N PHE A 152 1.53 19.68 9.11
CA PHE A 152 0.26 20.06 8.50
C PHE A 152 0.52 21.14 7.44
N GLY A 153 0.72 20.71 6.20
CA GLY A 153 0.95 21.58 5.05
C GLY A 153 -0.34 22.19 4.49
N GLY A 154 -0.22 22.90 3.36
CA GLY A 154 -1.37 23.47 2.67
C GLY A 154 -2.13 22.45 1.82
N LYS A 155 -1.41 21.45 1.29
CA LYS A 155 -1.98 20.40 0.42
C LYS A 155 -1.88 19.01 0.99
N TYR A 156 -0.85 18.76 1.78
CA TYR A 156 -0.57 17.45 2.32
C TYR A 156 -0.40 17.50 3.83
N ILE A 157 -0.79 16.42 4.49
CA ILE A 157 -0.36 16.11 5.84
C ILE A 157 0.78 15.11 5.71
N ILE A 158 1.94 15.44 6.26
CA ILE A 158 3.13 14.58 6.21
C ILE A 158 3.37 14.03 7.60
N LEU A 159 3.45 12.71 7.71
CA LEU A 159 3.72 12.01 8.96
C LEU A 159 5.04 11.25 8.85
N ARG A 160 6.01 11.59 9.71
CA ARG A 160 7.29 10.89 9.80
C ARG A 160 7.22 9.73 10.79
N GLN A 161 7.58 8.52 10.37
CA GLN A 161 7.87 7.45 11.31
C GLN A 161 9.24 7.73 11.96
N ASP A 162 9.31 7.70 13.29
CA ASP A 162 10.54 8.00 14.03
C ASP A 162 10.82 6.91 15.08
N PRO A 163 11.89 6.11 14.93
CA PRO A 163 12.19 5.02 15.85
C PRO A 163 12.63 5.48 17.24
N GLN A 164 12.81 6.79 17.47
CA GLN A 164 13.13 7.34 18.78
C GLN A 164 11.90 7.81 19.56
N ILE A 165 10.71 7.83 18.93
CA ILE A 165 9.48 8.36 19.53
C ILE A 165 8.47 7.22 19.73
N MET A 166 8.47 6.64 20.94
CA MET A 166 7.56 5.55 21.34
C MET A 166 6.09 5.99 21.45
N GLN A 167 5.84 7.28 21.66
CA GLN A 167 4.48 7.77 21.86
C GLN A 167 3.65 7.51 20.60
N PRO A 168 2.46 6.92 20.72
CA PRO A 168 1.60 6.71 19.57
C PRO A 168 1.03 8.04 19.08
N PHE A 169 0.89 8.16 17.76
CA PHE A 169 0.14 9.23 17.11
C PHE A 169 -0.77 8.62 16.06
N LYS A 170 -2.03 9.09 15.97
CA LYS A 170 -3.01 8.62 14.99
C LYS A 170 -3.91 9.76 14.51
N PHE A 171 -4.19 9.83 13.22
CA PHE A 171 -5.26 10.69 12.72
C PHE A 171 -6.07 9.98 11.64
N GLY A 172 -7.30 10.45 11.45
CA GLY A 172 -8.15 10.05 10.34
C GLY A 172 -8.62 11.26 9.56
N ILE A 173 -8.82 11.11 8.25
CA ILE A 173 -9.35 12.15 7.37
C ILE A 173 -10.30 11.55 6.33
N SER A 174 -11.29 12.33 5.91
CA SER A 174 -12.05 12.05 4.69
C SER A 174 -11.16 12.32 3.47
N ASN A 175 -10.29 11.37 3.12
CA ASN A 175 -9.39 11.48 1.98
C ASN A 175 -10.17 11.30 0.66
N GLU A 176 -10.74 12.40 0.18
CA GLU A 176 -11.51 12.48 -1.08
C GLU A 176 -10.69 12.12 -2.33
N GLN A 177 -9.35 12.19 -2.24
CA GLN A 177 -8.45 11.90 -3.36
C GLN A 177 -8.23 10.40 -3.55
N GLY A 178 -8.56 9.55 -2.56
CA GLY A 178 -8.50 8.09 -2.70
C GLY A 178 -7.09 7.52 -2.82
N TRP A 179 -6.06 8.26 -2.42
CA TRP A 179 -4.69 7.75 -2.40
C TRP A 179 -3.90 8.31 -1.22
N ALA A 180 -2.91 7.55 -0.78
CA ALA A 180 -1.86 8.01 0.13
C ALA A 180 -0.54 7.34 -0.27
N VAL A 181 0.57 7.92 0.16
CA VAL A 181 1.89 7.39 -0.19
C VAL A 181 2.83 7.29 0.99
N TYR A 182 3.81 6.39 0.88
CA TYR A 182 4.88 6.24 1.84
C TYR A 182 6.24 6.23 1.15
N PHE A 183 7.06 7.23 1.47
CA PHE A 183 8.44 7.33 1.04
C PHE A 183 9.34 6.64 2.06
N ASN A 184 10.12 5.66 1.62
CA ASN A 184 11.11 5.02 2.49
C ASN A 184 12.28 4.45 1.67
N ARG A 185 13.51 4.79 2.05
CA ARG A 185 14.76 4.30 1.40
C ARG A 185 14.75 4.51 -0.12
N ASP A 186 14.44 5.73 -0.55
CA ASP A 186 14.34 6.14 -1.96
C ASP A 186 13.32 5.33 -2.79
N HIS A 187 12.35 4.69 -2.11
CA HIS A 187 11.20 4.08 -2.74
C HIS A 187 9.94 4.86 -2.40
N LEU A 188 8.99 4.84 -3.33
CA LEU A 188 7.64 5.35 -3.13
C LEU A 188 6.64 4.20 -3.23
N PHE A 189 5.97 3.89 -2.12
CA PHE A 189 4.80 3.02 -2.13
C PHE A 189 3.54 3.87 -2.25
N VAL A 190 2.68 3.56 -3.21
CA VAL A 190 1.40 4.24 -3.43
C VAL A 190 0.27 3.28 -3.14
N LYS A 191 -0.64 3.71 -2.28
CA LYS A 191 -1.85 2.97 -1.90
C LYS A 191 -3.06 3.74 -2.39
N TYR A 192 -3.82 3.13 -3.30
CA TYR A 192 -5.08 3.67 -3.79
C TYR A 192 -6.26 2.92 -3.18
N TYR A 193 -7.37 3.62 -3.00
CA TYR A 193 -8.67 3.08 -2.61
C TYR A 193 -9.79 4.02 -3.10
N ARG A 194 -11.04 3.60 -2.98
CA ARG A 194 -12.19 4.43 -3.38
C ARG A 194 -12.83 5.13 -2.18
N HIS A 195 -12.89 6.46 -2.23
CA HIS A 195 -13.76 7.27 -1.38
C HIS A 195 -15.13 7.49 -2.06
N ASP A 196 -16.22 7.30 -1.31
CA ASP A 196 -17.58 7.67 -1.73
C ASP A 196 -18.05 8.89 -0.91
N PRO A 197 -18.15 10.09 -1.51
CA PRO A 197 -18.51 11.31 -0.78
C PRO A 197 -19.96 11.33 -0.26
N LYS A 198 -20.80 10.35 -0.65
CA LYS A 198 -22.18 10.21 -0.17
C LYS A 198 -22.33 9.14 0.91
N ALA A 199 -21.28 8.37 1.15
CA ALA A 199 -21.29 7.30 2.14
C ALA A 199 -21.04 7.82 3.55
N VAL A 200 -21.50 7.04 4.53
CA VAL A 200 -21.15 7.22 5.93
C VAL A 200 -19.96 6.32 6.23
N TYR A 201 -18.95 6.88 6.90
CA TYR A 201 -17.76 6.17 7.33
C TYR A 201 -17.70 6.13 8.87
N PRO A 202 -16.99 5.17 9.46
CA PRO A 202 -16.77 5.13 10.91
C PRO A 202 -15.92 6.33 11.40
N ASP A 203 -15.65 6.37 12.71
CA ASP A 203 -14.66 7.25 13.32
C ASP A 203 -14.80 8.74 12.94
N PHE A 204 -16.02 9.27 13.04
CA PHE A 204 -16.44 10.61 12.61
C PHE A 204 -16.36 10.89 11.09
N GLY A 205 -16.58 9.87 10.26
CA GLY A 205 -16.74 10.04 8.82
C GLY A 205 -15.42 10.01 8.04
N VAL A 206 -14.37 9.44 8.62
CA VAL A 206 -13.05 9.35 7.98
C VAL A 206 -12.94 8.05 7.20
N SER A 207 -12.37 8.13 6.00
CA SER A 207 -12.21 6.96 5.11
C SER A 207 -10.76 6.52 4.97
N TYR A 208 -9.85 7.30 5.55
CA TYR A 208 -8.44 7.01 5.65
C TYR A 208 -7.98 7.32 7.06
N GLU A 209 -7.16 6.44 7.62
CA GLU A 209 -6.51 6.61 8.91
C GLU A 209 -5.02 6.30 8.79
N THR A 210 -4.25 6.83 9.72
CA THR A 210 -2.84 6.49 9.88
C THR A 210 -2.45 6.50 11.34
N TYR A 211 -1.56 5.58 11.70
CA TYR A 211 -0.99 5.42 13.03
C TYR A 211 0.53 5.36 12.95
N THR A 212 1.24 5.85 13.97
CA THR A 212 2.68 5.59 14.11
C THR A 212 3.14 5.52 15.56
N ASN A 213 4.17 4.71 15.79
CA ASN A 213 4.98 4.65 17.01
C ASN A 213 6.46 4.45 16.64
N ASP A 214 7.30 4.06 17.60
CA ASP A 214 8.73 3.79 17.38
C ASP A 214 9.01 2.59 16.48
N SER A 215 8.06 1.66 16.37
CA SER A 215 8.23 0.42 15.63
C SER A 215 7.76 0.51 14.18
N MET A 216 6.72 1.31 13.88
CA MET A 216 6.08 1.32 12.57
C MET A 216 5.25 2.57 12.26
N LEU A 217 4.76 2.64 11.02
CA LEU A 217 3.67 3.52 10.58
C LEU A 217 2.62 2.68 9.84
N GLU A 218 1.34 2.96 10.00
CA GLU A 218 0.24 2.24 9.34
C GLU A 218 -0.47 3.14 8.33
N MET A 219 -0.71 2.63 7.12
CA MET A 219 -1.57 3.24 6.11
C MET A 219 -2.90 2.50 6.07
N GLU A 220 -3.99 3.14 6.46
CA GLU A 220 -5.24 2.45 6.76
C GLU A 220 -6.39 3.00 5.91
N THR A 221 -7.09 2.11 5.20
CA THR A 221 -8.23 2.49 4.36
C THR A 221 -9.49 1.82 4.88
N LEU A 222 -10.61 2.53 4.78
CA LEU A 222 -11.89 2.08 5.30
C LEU A 222 -12.94 2.06 4.20
N SER A 223 -13.78 1.03 4.20
CA SER A 223 -14.99 1.02 3.40
C SER A 223 -16.10 1.86 4.08
N PRO A 224 -17.17 2.21 3.36
CA PRO A 224 -18.40 2.69 3.98
C PRO A 224 -18.89 1.78 5.11
N LEU A 225 -19.44 2.39 6.15
CA LEU A 225 -20.20 1.68 7.17
C LEU A 225 -21.45 1.08 6.52
N THR A 226 -21.58 -0.24 6.59
CA THR A 226 -22.60 -0.99 5.86
C THR A 226 -23.33 -1.94 6.78
N ARG A 227 -24.66 -1.91 6.73
CA ARG A 227 -25.52 -2.89 7.42
C ARG A 227 -25.68 -4.14 6.57
N LEU A 228 -24.90 -5.18 6.87
CA LEU A 228 -24.93 -6.47 6.19
C LEU A 228 -26.01 -7.40 6.75
N GLY A 229 -26.94 -7.82 5.89
CA GLY A 229 -27.86 -8.92 6.20
C GLY A 229 -27.16 -10.28 6.30
N PRO A 230 -27.86 -11.33 6.73
CA PRO A 230 -27.32 -12.70 6.78
C PRO A 230 -26.78 -13.15 5.41
N PHE A 231 -25.55 -13.67 5.41
CA PHE A 231 -24.82 -14.18 4.24
C PHE A 231 -24.47 -13.14 3.16
N ALA A 232 -24.79 -11.86 3.39
CA ALA A 232 -24.36 -10.77 2.53
C ALA A 232 -22.88 -10.46 2.73
N SER A 233 -22.23 -9.92 1.70
CA SER A 233 -20.83 -9.50 1.75
C SER A 233 -20.68 -8.00 1.44
N ILE A 234 -19.65 -7.38 2.02
CA ILE A 234 -19.06 -6.15 1.48
C ILE A 234 -17.70 -6.45 0.87
N GLU A 235 -17.30 -5.57 -0.03
CA GLU A 235 -15.99 -5.56 -0.65
C GLU A 235 -15.35 -4.20 -0.48
N HIS A 236 -14.03 -4.21 -0.30
CA HIS A 236 -13.20 -3.03 -0.20
C HIS A 236 -11.95 -3.26 -1.05
N GLU A 237 -11.78 -2.44 -2.07
CA GLU A 237 -10.72 -2.60 -3.06
C GLU A 237 -9.58 -1.63 -2.77
N GLU A 238 -8.35 -2.14 -2.84
CA GLU A 238 -7.13 -1.36 -2.85
C GLU A 238 -6.33 -1.69 -4.10
N LYS A 239 -5.57 -0.72 -4.60
CA LYS A 239 -4.56 -0.94 -5.63
C LYS A 239 -3.22 -0.45 -5.10
N TRP A 240 -2.18 -1.25 -5.26
CA TRP A 240 -0.83 -0.91 -4.79
C TRP A 240 0.13 -0.75 -5.96
N GLU A 241 0.94 0.30 -5.90
CA GLU A 241 2.06 0.54 -6.82
C GLU A 241 3.33 0.81 -6.01
N LEU A 242 4.47 0.41 -6.55
CA LEU A 242 5.78 0.60 -5.93
C LEU A 242 6.75 1.15 -6.97
N PHE A 243 7.37 2.27 -6.63
CA PHE A 243 8.32 2.97 -7.49
C PHE A 243 9.70 3.02 -6.85
N ASP A 244 10.72 2.95 -7.69
CA ASP A 244 12.12 3.02 -7.31
C ASP A 244 12.73 4.39 -7.57
N ASN A 245 13.82 4.69 -6.87
CA ASN A 245 14.60 5.92 -7.04
C ASN A 245 13.74 7.18 -6.95
N VAL A 246 12.74 7.15 -6.05
CA VAL A 246 11.88 8.29 -5.75
C VAL A 246 12.21 8.77 -4.34
N GLN A 247 12.97 9.85 -4.27
CA GLN A 247 13.35 10.47 -3.01
C GLN A 247 12.19 11.30 -2.46
N MET A 248 12.09 11.38 -1.14
CA MET A 248 11.13 12.29 -0.50
C MET A 248 11.58 13.73 -0.72
N PRO A 249 10.72 14.59 -1.29
CA PRO A 249 11.06 16.01 -1.46
C PRO A 249 11.09 16.80 -0.16
N ASP A 250 11.82 17.91 -0.17
CA ASP A 250 12.01 18.77 1.01
C ASP A 250 10.84 19.74 1.25
N ASP A 251 10.04 20.03 0.22
CA ASP A 251 8.90 20.95 0.29
C ASP A 251 7.66 20.47 -0.51
N GLU A 252 6.51 21.10 -0.25
CA GLU A 252 5.24 20.73 -0.90
C GLU A 252 5.22 20.99 -2.41
N VAL A 253 5.99 21.95 -2.92
CA VAL A 253 6.02 22.29 -4.35
C VAL A 253 6.72 21.18 -5.13
N GLU A 254 7.87 20.72 -4.63
CA GLU A 254 8.57 19.60 -5.23
C GLU A 254 7.82 18.28 -5.02
N LEU A 255 7.20 18.09 -3.84
CA LEU A 255 6.32 16.95 -3.57
C LEU A 255 5.19 16.84 -4.60
N GLU A 256 4.46 17.93 -4.84
CA GLU A 256 3.41 17.96 -5.86
C GLU A 256 3.96 17.59 -7.25
N ARG A 257 5.13 18.13 -7.63
CA ARG A 257 5.75 17.86 -8.93
C ARG A 257 6.09 16.38 -9.09
N VAL A 258 6.68 15.76 -8.07
CA VAL A 258 6.99 14.33 -8.06
C VAL A 258 5.72 13.49 -8.15
N LEU A 259 4.71 13.80 -7.32
CA LEU A 259 3.47 13.03 -7.27
C LEU A 259 2.64 13.17 -8.54
N THR A 260 2.54 14.35 -9.16
CA THR A 260 1.79 14.55 -10.42
C THR A 260 2.37 13.73 -11.58
N GLY A 261 3.67 13.41 -11.54
CA GLY A 261 4.31 12.57 -12.55
C GLY A 261 4.09 11.06 -12.37
N ILE A 262 3.55 10.65 -11.21
CA ILE A 262 3.44 9.24 -10.79
C ILE A 262 1.97 8.85 -10.61
N ILE A 263 1.27 9.64 -9.80
CA ILE A 263 -0.13 9.47 -9.48
C ILE A 263 -0.93 10.16 -10.57
N ASN A 264 -1.86 9.44 -11.19
CA ASN A 264 -2.91 10.07 -11.98
C ASN A 264 -3.83 10.83 -11.02
N ILE A 265 -3.44 12.05 -10.66
CA ILE A 265 -4.29 13.00 -9.95
C ILE A 265 -5.41 13.33 -10.95
N ALA A 266 -6.58 12.74 -10.76
CA ALA A 266 -7.75 13.12 -11.53
C ALA A 266 -8.05 14.58 -11.20
N THR A 267 -7.78 15.48 -12.16
CA THR A 267 -8.19 16.89 -12.12
C THR A 267 -9.70 17.04 -12.06
#